data_AF-A0A521SJ38-F1
#
_entry.id   AF-A0A521SJ38-F1
#
_cell.length_a   1.000
_cell.length_b   1.000
_cell.length_c   1.000
_cell.angle_alpha   90.00
_cell.angle_beta   90.00
_cell.angle_gamma   90.00
#
_symmetry.space_group_name_H-M   'P 1'
#
loop_
_entity.id
_entity.type
_entity.pdbx_description
1 polymer ?
#
loop_
_entity_poly.entity_id
_entity_poly.type
_entity_poly.pdbx_seq_one_letter_code
_entity_poly.pdbx_strand_id
1 'polypeptide(L)'
;MSGHSNLSRPSEGTFPLESGTPTRRKPRKQGRGFFLTLLIVSGVVIIFMTVLAVKGREIHNFTFKKFVINKALVTLLPAEYSLEEAERVRETVYRFYDRAKADRVSDADLLEVSNRIRGIMSDEQITDEEVKGLLALIEEKKQSVK
;
A
#
# COMPACT_ATOMS: atom_id res chain seq x y z
N MET A 1 38.51 51.52 -68.91
CA MET A 1 37.62 50.45 -69.41
C MET A 1 38.35 49.13 -69.26
N SER A 2 37.61 48.08 -68.87
CA SER A 2 38.02 46.65 -68.88
C SER A 2 39.03 46.27 -67.78
N GLY A 3 38.90 45.19 -67.02
CA GLY A 3 38.09 43.99 -67.10
C GLY A 3 38.84 42.90 -66.32
N HIS A 4 38.12 42.09 -65.55
CA HIS A 4 38.63 41.01 -64.69
C HIS A 4 39.57 40.01 -65.41
N SER A 5 40.59 39.48 -64.72
CA SER A 5 40.60 38.11 -64.16
C SER A 5 42.00 37.47 -63.99
N ASN A 6 42.06 36.58 -63.00
CA ASN A 6 42.92 35.39 -62.86
C ASN A 6 44.36 35.48 -62.31
N LEU A 7 44.43 35.30 -60.99
CA LEU A 7 45.01 34.13 -60.29
C LEU A 7 46.23 33.44 -60.92
N SER A 8 47.35 33.43 -60.19
CA SER A 8 48.29 32.30 -60.13
C SER A 8 49.06 32.29 -58.80
N ARG A 9 49.06 31.09 -58.17
CA ARG A 9 49.49 30.70 -56.82
C ARG A 9 50.94 31.08 -56.42
N PRO A 10 51.21 31.16 -55.11
CA PRO A 10 52.46 30.68 -54.55
C PRO A 10 52.30 29.34 -53.81
N SER A 11 53.15 28.40 -54.23
CA SER A 11 53.93 27.41 -53.44
C SER A 11 53.35 26.76 -52.18
N GLU A 12 53.23 25.44 -52.26
CA GLU A 12 53.09 24.50 -51.15
C GLU A 12 54.33 24.46 -50.24
N GLY A 13 54.09 24.12 -48.97
CA GLY A 13 55.09 23.73 -47.96
C GLY A 13 55.17 24.74 -46.81
N THR A 14 54.88 24.43 -45.55
CA THR A 14 54.61 23.18 -44.85
C THR A 14 53.91 23.59 -43.55
N PHE A 15 52.66 23.18 -43.32
CA PHE A 15 52.00 23.43 -42.03
C PHE A 15 52.57 22.48 -40.98
N PRO A 16 53.03 22.95 -39.80
CA PRO A 16 53.30 22.03 -38.71
C PRO A 16 51.97 21.45 -38.23
N LEU A 17 51.86 20.13 -38.34
CA LEU A 17 50.85 19.31 -37.69
C LEU A 17 50.96 19.53 -36.17
N GLU A 18 50.17 20.44 -35.60
CA GLU A 18 49.86 20.35 -34.18
C GLU A 18 48.58 19.54 -34.03
N SER A 19 48.78 18.34 -33.51
CA SER A 19 47.79 17.30 -33.29
C SER A 19 46.74 17.75 -32.27
N GLY A 20 45.71 18.41 -32.76
CA GLY A 20 44.43 18.51 -32.06
C GLY A 20 43.85 17.10 -31.91
N THR A 21 44.24 16.41 -30.85
CA THR A 21 43.62 15.13 -30.47
C THR A 21 42.12 15.36 -30.33
N PRO A 22 41.26 14.69 -31.10
CA PRO A 22 39.84 14.72 -30.80
C PRO A 22 39.72 14.04 -29.45
N THR A 23 39.48 14.82 -28.40
CA THR A 23 39.12 14.26 -27.09
C THR A 23 37.78 13.58 -27.30
N ARG A 24 37.83 12.29 -27.68
CA ARG A 24 36.67 11.42 -27.78
C ARG A 24 36.09 11.36 -26.38
N ARG A 25 35.12 12.23 -26.09
CA ARG A 25 34.38 12.22 -24.83
C ARG A 25 33.81 10.82 -24.70
N LYS A 26 34.36 10.03 -23.78
CA LYS A 26 33.82 8.70 -23.46
C LYS A 26 32.33 8.91 -23.15
N PRO A 27 31.41 8.11 -23.70
CA PRO A 27 30.01 8.19 -23.30
C PRO A 27 29.97 7.96 -21.80
N ARG A 28 29.60 8.99 -21.03
CA ARG A 28 29.44 8.89 -19.58
C ARG A 28 28.37 7.83 -19.36
N LYS A 29 28.76 6.66 -18.85
CA LYS A 29 27.85 5.60 -18.38
C LYS A 29 27.16 6.01 -17.07
N GLN A 30 26.72 7.26 -16.97
CA GLN A 30 26.21 7.86 -15.75
C GLN A 30 24.67 7.89 -15.89
N GLY A 31 24.00 6.91 -15.27
CA GLY A 31 22.54 6.80 -15.29
C GLY A 31 22.00 5.37 -15.36
N ARG A 32 22.76 4.41 -15.93
CA ARG A 32 22.31 3.00 -16.00
C ARG A 32 22.13 2.36 -14.62
N GLY A 33 23.03 2.65 -13.68
CA GLY A 33 22.92 2.16 -12.31
C GLY A 33 21.71 2.75 -11.57
N PHE A 34 21.52 4.07 -11.66
CA PHE A 34 20.40 4.78 -11.05
C PHE A 34 19.05 4.31 -11.58
N PHE A 35 18.94 4.15 -12.91
CA PHE A 35 17.73 3.63 -13.55
C PHE A 35 17.44 2.18 -13.14
N LEU A 36 18.45 1.32 -13.06
CA LEU A 36 18.29 -0.07 -12.63
C LEU A 36 17.84 -0.15 -11.15
N THR A 37 18.43 0.66 -10.26
CA THR A 37 17.98 0.75 -8.86
C THR A 37 16.55 1.26 -8.76
N LEU A 38 16.15 2.28 -9.53
CA LEU A 38 14.78 2.77 -9.56
C LEU A 38 13.79 1.70 -10.03
N LEU A 39 14.16 0.91 -11.04
CA LEU A 39 13.33 -0.17 -11.56
C LEU A 39 13.18 -1.30 -10.53
N ILE A 40 14.26 -1.66 -9.82
CA ILE A 40 14.21 -2.65 -8.74
C ILE A 40 13.34 -2.14 -7.58
N VAL A 41 13.54 -0.90 -7.13
CA VAL A 41 12.74 -0.29 -6.05
C VAL A 41 11.27 -0.20 -6.45
N SER A 42 10.98 0.21 -7.68
CA SER A 42 9.62 0.22 -8.23
C SER A 42 9.01 -1.17 -8.25
N GLY A 43 9.77 -2.19 -8.68
CA GLY A 43 9.32 -3.58 -8.67
C GLY A 43 8.98 -4.09 -7.27
N VAL A 44 9.83 -3.77 -6.27
CA VAL A 44 9.58 -4.12 -4.87
C VAL A 44 8.31 -3.42 -4.35
N VAL A 45 8.11 -2.14 -4.66
CA VAL A 45 6.90 -1.41 -4.25
C VAL A 45 5.66 -1.99 -4.91
N ILE A 46 5.71 -2.35 -6.20
CA ILE A 46 4.58 -2.97 -6.91
C ILE A 46 4.27 -4.36 -6.33
N ILE A 47 5.28 -5.19 -6.09
CA ILE A 47 5.11 -6.52 -5.47
C ILE A 47 4.53 -6.35 -4.07
N PHE A 48 5.03 -5.40 -3.28
CA PHE A 48 4.51 -5.11 -1.95
C PHE A 48 3.06 -4.63 -1.99
N MET A 49 2.72 -3.72 -2.90
CA MET A 49 1.34 -3.27 -3.15
C MET A 49 0.44 -4.40 -3.63
N THR A 50 0.97 -5.32 -4.44
CA THR A 50 0.22 -6.49 -4.94
C THR A 50 -0.01 -7.51 -3.82
N VAL A 51 0.99 -7.74 -2.96
CA VAL A 51 0.83 -8.58 -1.77
C VAL A 51 -0.19 -7.95 -0.81
N LEU A 52 -0.15 -6.62 -0.60
CA LEU A 52 -1.16 -5.92 0.19
C LEU A 52 -2.56 -5.97 -0.46
N ALA A 53 -2.66 -5.90 -1.79
CA ALA A 53 -3.94 -5.98 -2.49
C ALA A 53 -4.52 -7.41 -2.46
N VAL A 54 -3.69 -8.44 -2.64
CA VAL A 54 -4.12 -9.84 -2.69
C VAL A 54 -4.31 -10.44 -1.29
N LYS A 55 -3.45 -10.07 -0.32
CA LYS A 55 -3.53 -10.53 1.08
C LYS A 55 -4.13 -9.51 2.03
N GLY A 56 -4.63 -8.38 1.55
CA GLY A 56 -5.22 -7.33 2.37
C GLY A 56 -6.35 -7.85 3.24
N ARG A 57 -7.23 -8.69 2.67
CA ARG A 57 -8.30 -9.38 3.39
C ARG A 57 -7.78 -10.30 4.50
N GLU A 58 -6.74 -11.09 4.23
CA GLU A 58 -6.13 -11.98 5.22
C GLU A 58 -5.44 -11.22 6.35
N ILE A 59 -4.68 -10.17 6.02
CA ILE A 59 -3.96 -9.32 6.99
C ILE A 59 -4.96 -8.54 7.85
N HIS A 60 -6.02 -8.00 7.22
CA HIS A 60 -7.08 -7.26 7.92
C HIS A 60 -7.86 -8.17 8.87
N ASN A 61 -8.30 -9.35 8.39
CA ASN A 61 -8.91 -10.38 9.23
C ASN A 61 -7.98 -10.81 10.36
N PHE A 62 -6.71 -11.08 10.10
CA PHE A 62 -5.76 -11.50 11.13
C PHE A 62 -5.52 -10.43 12.19
N THR A 63 -5.39 -9.18 11.78
CA THR A 63 -5.14 -8.03 12.68
C THR A 63 -6.35 -7.77 13.57
N PHE A 64 -7.54 -7.65 12.99
CA PHE A 64 -8.77 -7.45 13.77
C PHE A 64 -9.13 -8.67 14.62
N LYS A 65 -8.90 -9.88 14.11
CA LYS A 65 -9.11 -11.11 14.89
C LYS A 65 -8.16 -11.17 16.09
N LYS A 66 -6.86 -10.94 15.90
CA LYS A 66 -5.91 -10.84 17.03
C LYS A 66 -6.33 -9.75 18.02
N PHE A 67 -6.83 -8.63 17.53
CA PHE A 67 -7.27 -7.51 18.34
C PHE A 67 -8.48 -7.86 19.22
N VAL A 68 -9.53 -8.47 18.65
CA VAL A 68 -10.72 -8.95 19.37
C VAL A 68 -10.35 -10.05 20.37
N ILE A 69 -9.39 -10.91 20.02
CA ILE A 69 -8.87 -11.98 20.89
C ILE A 69 -8.05 -11.41 22.06
N ASN A 70 -7.31 -10.31 21.87
CA ASN A 70 -6.36 -9.79 22.87
C ASN A 70 -7.00 -9.05 24.05
N LYS A 71 -8.27 -9.33 24.36
CA LYS A 71 -9.08 -8.70 25.42
C LYS A 71 -9.36 -7.21 25.26
N ALA A 72 -8.79 -6.52 24.27
CA ALA A 72 -8.96 -5.07 24.10
C ALA A 72 -10.44 -4.65 23.95
N LEU A 73 -11.26 -5.45 23.25
CA LEU A 73 -12.71 -5.20 23.20
C LEU A 73 -13.36 -5.36 24.57
N VAL A 74 -13.02 -6.44 25.29
CA VAL A 74 -13.59 -6.77 26.62
C VAL A 74 -13.20 -5.74 27.67
N THR A 75 -11.99 -5.18 27.62
CA THR A 75 -11.52 -4.16 28.56
C THR A 75 -12.19 -2.80 28.38
N LEU A 76 -12.80 -2.56 27.22
CA LEU A 76 -13.48 -1.31 26.89
C LEU A 76 -15.00 -1.41 27.03
N LEU A 77 -15.52 -2.61 27.33
CA LEU A 77 -16.95 -2.80 27.59
C LEU A 77 -17.38 -2.09 28.88
N PRO A 78 -18.65 -1.68 28.97
CA PRO A 78 -19.21 -1.10 30.19
C PRO A 78 -18.99 -2.03 31.41
N ALA A 79 -18.71 -1.46 32.58
CA ALA A 79 -18.41 -2.21 33.80
C ALA A 79 -19.61 -3.05 34.29
N GLU A 80 -20.81 -2.73 33.81
CA GLU A 80 -22.06 -3.43 34.07
C GLU A 80 -22.12 -4.80 33.38
N TYR A 81 -21.26 -5.06 32.39
CA TYR A 81 -21.19 -6.35 31.71
C TYR A 81 -20.57 -7.38 32.63
N SER A 82 -21.31 -8.45 32.89
CA SER A 82 -20.74 -9.64 33.51
C SER A 82 -19.65 -10.24 32.61
N LEU A 83 -18.75 -11.01 33.21
CA LEU A 83 -17.71 -11.72 32.46
C LEU A 83 -18.32 -12.57 31.33
N GLU A 84 -19.45 -13.25 31.60
CA GLU A 84 -20.15 -14.07 30.61
C GLU A 84 -20.69 -13.25 29.44
N GLU A 85 -21.26 -12.06 29.70
CA GLU A 85 -21.78 -11.19 28.64
C GLU A 85 -20.64 -10.63 27.79
N ALA A 86 -19.56 -10.19 28.43
CA ALA A 86 -18.37 -9.74 27.74
C ALA A 86 -17.76 -10.83 26.84
N GLU A 87 -17.76 -12.08 27.32
CA GLU A 87 -17.31 -13.22 26.52
C GLU A 87 -18.25 -13.53 25.35
N ARG A 88 -19.56 -13.40 25.51
CA ARG A 88 -20.52 -13.56 24.39
C ARG A 88 -20.33 -12.49 23.32
N VAL A 89 -20.09 -11.24 23.71
CA VAL A 89 -19.77 -10.16 22.77
C VAL A 89 -18.50 -10.49 22.00
N ARG A 90 -17.42 -10.85 22.73
CA ARG A 90 -16.14 -11.27 22.14
C ARG A 90 -16.33 -12.42 21.17
N GLU A 91 -17.07 -13.46 21.56
CA GLU A 91 -17.29 -14.65 20.75
C GLU A 91 -18.09 -14.32 19.48
N THR A 92 -19.09 -13.46 19.58
CA THR A 92 -19.91 -13.06 18.43
C THR A 92 -19.06 -12.34 17.39
N VAL A 93 -18.26 -11.36 17.83
CA VAL A 93 -17.34 -10.63 16.94
C VAL A 93 -16.25 -11.57 16.38
N TYR A 94 -15.71 -12.48 17.19
CA TYR A 94 -14.75 -13.48 16.75
C TYR A 94 -15.32 -14.39 15.65
N ARG A 95 -16.55 -14.90 15.83
CA ARG A 95 -17.23 -15.76 14.85
C ARG A 95 -17.50 -15.02 13.54
N PHE A 96 -17.77 -13.71 13.58
CA PHE A 96 -17.91 -12.90 12.37
C PHE A 96 -16.61 -12.91 11.53
N TYR A 97 -15.46 -12.65 12.14
CA TYR A 97 -14.18 -12.67 11.44
C TYR A 97 -13.77 -14.09 10.98
N ASP A 98 -14.17 -15.14 11.69
CA ASP A 98 -13.99 -16.52 11.23
C ASP A 98 -14.82 -16.82 9.97
N ARG A 99 -16.06 -16.34 9.90
CA ARG A 99 -16.88 -16.44 8.68
C ARG A 99 -16.30 -15.61 7.54
N ALA A 100 -15.78 -14.42 7.82
CA ALA A 100 -15.14 -13.58 6.83
C ALA A 100 -13.87 -14.21 6.25
N LYS A 101 -13.12 -14.96 7.06
CA LYS A 101 -11.97 -15.76 6.59
C LYS A 101 -12.40 -16.93 5.71
N ALA A 102 -13.57 -17.52 5.96
CA ALA A 102 -14.11 -18.63 5.18
C ALA A 102 -14.86 -18.16 3.90
N ASP A 103 -14.65 -16.91 3.47
CA ASP A 103 -15.33 -16.26 2.35
C ASP A 103 -16.86 -16.23 2.43
N ARG A 104 -17.42 -16.36 3.65
CA ARG A 104 -18.85 -16.31 3.93
C ARG A 104 -19.34 -14.93 4.33
N VAL A 105 -18.55 -13.89 4.11
CA VAL A 105 -18.91 -12.48 4.35
C VAL A 105 -18.32 -11.70 3.20
N SER A 106 -19.08 -10.76 2.64
CA SER A 106 -18.59 -9.89 1.57
C SER A 106 -17.50 -8.95 2.09
N ASP A 107 -16.60 -8.50 1.22
CA ASP A 107 -15.56 -7.53 1.63
C ASP A 107 -16.16 -6.20 2.09
N ALA A 108 -17.31 -5.81 1.51
CA ALA A 108 -18.05 -4.62 1.92
C ALA A 108 -18.60 -4.75 3.35
N ASP A 109 -19.23 -5.89 3.68
CA ASP A 109 -19.76 -6.15 5.03
C ASP A 109 -18.64 -6.26 6.07
N LEU A 110 -17.52 -6.90 5.70
CA LEU A 110 -16.32 -6.97 6.53
C LEU A 110 -15.79 -5.58 6.84
N LEU A 111 -15.66 -4.73 5.82
CA LEU A 111 -15.18 -3.35 5.96
C LEU A 111 -16.13 -2.52 6.85
N GLU A 112 -17.44 -2.64 6.64
CA GLU A 112 -18.46 -1.91 7.41
C GLU A 112 -18.39 -2.25 8.90
N VAL A 113 -18.37 -3.54 9.25
CA VAL A 113 -18.27 -3.99 10.64
C VAL A 113 -16.92 -3.59 11.25
N SER A 114 -15.80 -3.74 10.52
CA SER A 114 -14.49 -3.29 10.99
C SER A 114 -14.44 -1.78 11.23
N ASN A 115 -15.05 -0.98 10.35
CA ASN A 115 -15.13 0.48 10.51
C ASN A 115 -16.00 0.86 11.73
N ARG A 116 -17.11 0.15 11.95
CA ARG A 116 -17.95 0.35 13.13
C ARG A 116 -17.19 0.07 14.42
N ILE A 117 -16.46 -1.04 14.48
CA ILE A 117 -15.59 -1.37 15.62
C ILE A 117 -14.54 -0.27 15.81
N ARG A 118 -13.84 0.15 14.75
CA ARG A 118 -12.84 1.22 14.84
C ARG A 118 -13.45 2.54 15.37
N GLY A 119 -14.66 2.89 14.95
CA GLY A 119 -15.35 4.10 15.42
C GLY A 119 -15.74 4.04 16.89
N ILE A 120 -16.35 2.93 17.31
CA ILE A 120 -16.70 2.70 18.73
C ILE A 120 -15.44 2.73 19.63
N MET A 121 -14.31 2.34 19.06
CA MET A 121 -13.05 2.25 19.80
C MET A 121 -12.22 3.54 19.80
N SER A 122 -12.52 4.54 18.96
CA SER A 122 -11.79 5.80 19.01
C SER A 122 -12.01 6.55 20.31
N ASP A 123 -13.12 6.26 20.98
CA ASP A 123 -13.61 7.03 22.12
C ASP A 123 -13.13 6.43 23.46
N GLU A 124 -12.31 5.36 23.41
CA GLU A 124 -11.70 4.65 24.56
C GLU A 124 -12.70 4.14 25.64
N GLN A 125 -14.00 4.32 25.43
CA GLN A 125 -15.10 3.77 26.22
C GLN A 125 -16.21 3.37 25.28
N ILE A 126 -16.70 2.14 25.41
CA ILE A 126 -17.79 1.63 24.59
C ILE A 126 -19.08 1.74 25.40
N THR A 127 -20.12 2.35 24.84
CA THR A 127 -21.44 2.37 25.48
C THR A 127 -22.25 1.10 25.19
N ASP A 128 -23.24 0.80 26.03
CA ASP A 128 -24.12 -0.34 25.82
C ASP A 128 -24.90 -0.26 24.48
N GLU A 129 -25.31 0.95 24.08
CA GLU A 129 -25.94 1.19 22.78
C GLU A 129 -25.01 0.87 21.61
N GLU A 130 -23.72 1.17 21.76
CA GLU A 130 -22.71 0.87 20.75
C GLU A 130 -22.44 -0.63 20.62
N VAL A 131 -22.37 -1.35 21.74
CA VAL A 131 -22.28 -2.82 21.75
C VAL A 131 -23.50 -3.41 21.06
N LYS A 132 -24.71 -2.99 21.46
CA LYS A 132 -25.96 -3.48 20.86
C LYS A 132 -26.03 -3.18 19.37
N GLY A 133 -25.65 -1.97 18.96
CA GLY A 133 -25.58 -1.58 17.56
C GLY A 133 -24.59 -2.41 16.75
N LEU A 134 -23.42 -2.73 17.32
CA LEU A 134 -22.43 -3.59 16.69
C LEU A 134 -22.96 -5.03 16.52
N LEU A 135 -23.57 -5.59 17.56
CA LEU A 135 -24.13 -6.95 17.51
C LEU A 135 -25.29 -7.05 16.52
N ALA A 136 -26.16 -6.05 16.47
CA ALA A 136 -27.25 -5.98 15.50
C ALA A 136 -26.72 -5.94 14.07
N LEU A 137 -25.70 -5.10 13.80
CA LEU A 137 -25.05 -5.03 12.49
C LEU A 137 -24.46 -6.39 12.08
N ILE A 138 -23.75 -7.07 13.00
CA ILE A 138 -23.17 -8.40 12.72
C ILE A 138 -24.26 -9.42 12.39
N GLU A 139 -25.39 -9.40 13.10
CA GLU A 139 -26.49 -10.33 12.83
C GLU A 139 -27.22 -10.02 11.52
N GLU A 140 -27.36 -8.74 11.15
CA GLU A 140 -27.86 -8.33 9.82
C GLU A 140 -26.97 -8.89 8.70
N LYS A 141 -25.64 -8.71 8.80
CA LYS A 141 -24.69 -9.16 7.77
C LYS A 141 -24.51 -10.67 7.71
N LYS A 142 -24.97 -11.40 8.71
CA LYS A 142 -25.03 -12.87 8.67
C LYS A 142 -26.16 -13.36 7.76
N GLN A 143 -27.23 -12.58 7.59
CA GLN A 143 -28.38 -12.92 6.76
C GLN A 143 -28.25 -12.47 5.30
N SER A 144 -27.28 -11.59 5.00
CA SER A 144 -27.03 -11.07 3.65
C SER A 144 -26.27 -12.04 2.74
N VAL A 145 -25.70 -13.12 3.29
CA VAL A 145 -24.92 -14.12 2.56
C VAL A 145 -25.86 -15.04 1.79
N LYS A 146 -26.07 -14.74 0.50
CA LYS A 146 -26.81 -15.56 -0.46
C LYS A 146 -25.87 -16.29 -1.41
#